data_AF-A0A8I7B7I5-F1
#
_entry.id   AF-A0A8I7B7I5-F1
#
_cell.length_a   1.000
_cell.length_b   1.000
_cell.length_c   1.000
_cell.angle_alpha   90.00
_cell.angle_beta   90.00
_cell.angle_gamma   90.00
#
_symmetry.space_group_name_H-M   'P 1'
#
loop_
_entity.id
_entity.type
_entity.pdbx_description
1 polymer ?
#
loop_
_entity_poly.entity_id
_entity_poly.type
_entity_poly.pdbx_seq_one_letter_code
_entity_poly.pdbx_strand_id
1 'polypeptide(L)'
;MICLGVQKDNYRNTGCVNLDCPGFQLVKGSPISPGDIISPVSGINTKRQTITIRVSKETSSGDWWLYCGINKAPTRVGYFPASLFNSLSSKATQISIGGHARSTTNTTAPPMGSGAFASIPSKAASIHDIWLIHNDGRSTPIDNDGPTKVTDGKLYSASPIERAQFFYGGPGGKS
;
A
#
# COMPACT_ATOMS: atom_id res chain seq x y z
N MET A 1 -1.32 1.40 10.04
CA MET A 1 -1.90 0.11 9.62
C MET A 1 -1.41 -0.16 8.22
N ILE A 2 -0.75 -1.31 8.00
CA ILE A 2 -0.42 -1.76 6.65
C ILE A 2 -1.67 -2.46 6.12
N CYS A 3 -2.41 -1.82 5.22
CA CYS A 3 -3.54 -2.44 4.54
C CYS A 3 -3.05 -3.12 3.27
N LEU A 4 -3.13 -4.45 3.23
CA LEU A 4 -2.80 -5.24 2.06
C LEU A 4 -4.02 -6.09 1.73
N GLY A 5 -4.81 -5.62 0.77
CA GLY A 5 -5.94 -6.36 0.24
C GLY A 5 -5.65 -6.73 -1.21
N VAL A 6 -5.49 -8.03 -1.49
CA VAL A 6 -5.59 -8.52 -2.86
C VAL A 6 -7.03 -8.97 -3.08
N GLN A 7 -7.65 -8.43 -4.12
CA GLN A 7 -9.08 -8.62 -4.36
C GLN A 7 -9.32 -9.23 -5.72
N LYS A 8 -10.29 -10.13 -5.76
CA LYS A 8 -10.75 -10.77 -6.99
C LYS A 8 -11.76 -9.89 -7.74
N ASP A 9 -12.46 -8.99 -7.06
CA ASP A 9 -13.64 -8.30 -7.58
C ASP A 9 -13.81 -6.83 -7.14
N ASN A 10 -12.72 -6.12 -6.81
CA ASN A 10 -12.74 -4.69 -6.48
C ASN A 10 -13.69 -4.34 -5.30
N TYR A 11 -13.59 -5.09 -4.20
CA TYR A 11 -14.40 -4.97 -2.97
C TYR A 11 -15.92 -5.14 -3.18
N ARG A 12 -16.36 -5.77 -4.28
CA ARG A 12 -17.80 -5.93 -4.55
C ARG A 12 -18.47 -6.99 -3.67
N ASN A 13 -17.84 -8.15 -3.53
CA ASN A 13 -18.32 -9.26 -2.71
C ASN A 13 -17.21 -9.97 -1.91
N THR A 14 -15.93 -9.73 -2.21
CA THR A 14 -14.81 -10.46 -1.57
C THR A 14 -13.64 -9.56 -1.14
N GLY A 15 -12.99 -9.91 -0.02
CA GLY A 15 -11.71 -9.35 0.43
C GLY A 15 -11.73 -8.73 1.84
N CYS A 16 -10.67 -8.97 2.61
CA CYS A 16 -10.35 -8.21 3.83
C CYS A 16 -9.04 -7.45 3.62
N VAL A 17 -8.87 -6.35 4.37
CA VAL A 17 -7.62 -5.55 4.40
C VAL A 17 -6.60 -6.07 5.42
N ASN A 18 -7.01 -7.08 6.20
CA ASN A 18 -6.28 -7.75 7.27
C ASN A 18 -6.52 -9.27 7.17
N LEU A 19 -5.96 -10.03 8.13
CA LEU A 19 -6.02 -11.49 8.18
C LEU A 19 -7.37 -12.06 8.63
N ASP A 20 -8.38 -11.22 8.86
CA ASP A 20 -9.70 -11.67 9.33
C ASP A 20 -10.44 -12.48 8.27
N CYS A 21 -10.09 -12.32 6.99
CA CYS A 21 -10.56 -13.19 5.92
C CYS A 21 -9.51 -14.26 5.59
N PRO A 22 -9.93 -15.51 5.32
CA PRO A 22 -9.04 -16.53 4.78
C PRO A 22 -8.54 -16.12 3.39
N GLY A 23 -7.25 -16.32 3.13
CA GLY A 23 -6.66 -16.11 1.81
C GLY A 23 -5.19 -15.73 1.83
N PHE A 24 -4.71 -15.08 2.88
CA PHE A 24 -3.28 -14.84 3.06
C PHE A 24 -2.66 -15.91 3.94
N GLN A 25 -1.57 -16.52 3.46
CA GLN A 25 -0.80 -17.52 4.19
C GLN A 25 0.45 -16.87 4.77
N LEU A 26 0.47 -16.68 6.09
CA LEU A 26 1.64 -16.18 6.81
C LEU A 26 2.76 -17.22 6.85
N VAL A 27 4.00 -16.77 6.62
CA VAL A 27 5.17 -17.59 6.89
C VAL A 27 5.40 -17.70 8.39
N LYS A 28 5.70 -18.91 8.87
CA LYS A 28 6.04 -19.15 10.27
C LYS A 28 7.22 -18.27 10.71
N GLY A 29 7.03 -17.52 11.78
CA GLY A 29 8.07 -16.63 12.33
C GLY A 29 8.19 -15.29 11.61
N SER A 30 7.22 -14.91 10.76
CA SER A 30 7.21 -13.55 10.21
C SER A 30 7.04 -12.51 11.33
N PRO A 31 7.90 -11.48 11.39
CA PRO A 31 7.86 -10.48 12.47
C PRO A 31 6.78 -9.42 12.27
N ILE A 32 6.10 -9.43 11.12
CA ILE A 32 5.09 -8.44 10.72
C ILE A 32 3.99 -9.14 9.92
N SER A 33 2.78 -8.60 9.97
CA SER A 33 1.61 -9.14 9.30
C SER A 33 0.70 -8.04 8.73
N PRO A 34 -0.09 -8.31 7.68
CA PRO A 34 -1.14 -7.39 7.23
C PRO A 34 -2.08 -6.99 8.37
N GLY A 35 -2.35 -5.70 8.52
CA GLY A 35 -3.13 -5.15 9.64
C GLY A 35 -2.28 -4.64 10.80
N ASP A 36 -1.00 -4.98 10.88
CA ASP A 36 -0.13 -4.52 11.97
C ASP A 36 -0.04 -2.99 12.05
N ILE A 37 0.16 -2.52 13.27
CA ILE A 37 0.43 -1.13 13.58
C ILE A 37 1.92 -0.88 13.45
N ILE A 38 2.25 0.16 12.69
CA ILE A 38 3.63 0.62 12.55
C ILE A 38 3.97 1.39 13.81
N SER A 39 4.92 0.90 14.58
CA SER A 39 5.39 1.55 15.80
C SER A 39 6.92 1.51 15.88
N PRO A 40 7.58 2.65 16.17
CA PRO A 40 7.01 3.99 16.30
C PRO A 40 6.49 4.53 14.94
N VAL A 41 5.63 5.55 14.97
CA VAL A 41 5.18 6.25 13.75
C VAL A 41 6.14 7.37 13.36
N SER A 42 6.17 7.73 12.08
CA SER A 42 6.87 8.93 11.60
C SER A 42 6.26 10.20 12.19
N GLY A 43 7.09 11.19 12.53
CA GLY A 43 6.64 12.53 12.91
C GLY A 43 7.22 13.61 11.99
N ILE A 44 6.61 14.79 12.00
CA ILE A 44 7.14 15.97 11.31
C ILE A 44 8.42 16.40 12.04
N ASN A 45 9.53 16.50 11.32
CA ASN A 45 10.88 16.82 11.84
C ASN A 45 11.46 15.78 12.83
N THR A 46 10.91 14.58 12.88
CA THR A 46 11.50 13.46 13.64
C THR A 46 11.99 12.37 12.69
N LYS A 47 12.49 11.24 13.24
CA LYS A 47 12.93 10.11 12.45
C LYS A 47 11.77 9.57 11.61
N ARG A 48 11.89 9.73 10.29
CA ARG A 48 10.99 9.11 9.31
C ARG A 48 11.16 7.60 9.36
N GLN A 49 10.04 6.90 9.39
CA GLN A 49 9.93 5.46 9.25
C GLN A 49 9.59 5.15 7.80
N THR A 50 10.37 4.27 7.19
CA THR A 50 10.14 3.80 5.82
C THR A 50 9.71 2.34 5.86
N ILE A 51 8.68 2.02 5.09
CA ILE A 51 8.21 0.65 4.91
C ILE A 51 8.45 0.29 3.47
N THR A 52 9.31 -0.68 3.25
CA THR A 52 9.57 -1.23 1.94
C THR A 52 8.63 -2.41 1.71
N ILE A 53 7.79 -2.33 0.69
CA ILE A 53 6.86 -3.38 0.31
C ILE A 53 7.27 -3.90 -1.07
N ARG A 54 7.34 -5.22 -1.22
CA ARG A 54 7.48 -5.87 -2.53
C ARG A 54 6.41 -6.94 -2.65
N VAL A 55 5.73 -6.91 -3.79
CA VAL A 55 4.78 -7.96 -4.20
C VAL A 55 5.31 -8.57 -5.48
N SER A 56 5.45 -9.89 -5.51
CA SER A 56 5.95 -10.60 -6.69
C SER A 56 5.28 -11.96 -6.83
N LYS A 57 4.93 -12.31 -8.06
CA LYS A 57 4.41 -13.63 -8.39
C LYS A 57 5.56 -14.62 -8.53
N GLU A 58 5.50 -15.73 -7.82
CA GLU A 58 6.46 -16.82 -7.95
C GLU A 58 6.08 -17.69 -9.16
N THR A 59 7.06 -17.98 -10.02
CA THR A 59 6.81 -18.66 -11.30
C THR A 59 6.48 -20.14 -11.16
N SER A 60 6.99 -20.81 -10.12
CA SER A 60 6.79 -22.25 -9.88
C SER A 60 5.40 -22.57 -9.34
N SER A 61 4.95 -21.83 -8.33
CA SER A 61 3.64 -22.03 -7.67
C SER A 61 2.52 -21.18 -8.30
N GLY A 62 2.88 -20.05 -8.90
CA GLY A 62 1.94 -19.01 -9.31
C GLY A 62 1.48 -18.11 -8.17
N ASP A 63 1.98 -18.33 -6.95
CA ASP A 63 1.56 -17.60 -5.74
C ASP A 63 2.09 -16.18 -5.72
N TRP A 64 1.29 -15.27 -5.16
CA TRP A 64 1.65 -13.87 -5.01
C TRP A 64 2.28 -13.63 -3.65
N TRP A 65 3.61 -13.51 -3.63
CA TRP A 65 4.39 -13.32 -2.42
C TRP A 65 4.46 -11.86 -1.99
N LEU A 66 4.30 -11.66 -0.69
CA LEU A 66 4.50 -10.39 -0.01
C LEU A 66 5.82 -10.40 0.76
N TYR A 67 6.60 -9.35 0.55
CA TYR A 67 7.78 -9.03 1.33
C TYR A 67 7.61 -7.66 1.94
N CYS A 68 8.01 -7.50 3.20
CA CYS A 68 7.94 -6.21 3.86
C CYS A 68 9.11 -6.03 4.83
N GLY A 69 9.55 -4.78 4.99
CA GLY A 69 10.63 -4.39 5.88
C GLY A 69 10.41 -2.97 6.40
N ILE A 70 10.52 -2.79 7.72
CA ILE A 70 10.45 -1.47 8.36
C ILE A 70 11.88 -1.00 8.61
N ASN A 71 12.30 0.07 7.91
CA ASN A 71 13.65 0.62 7.90
C ASN A 71 14.77 -0.39 7.60
N LYS A 72 14.44 -1.48 6.89
CA LYS A 72 15.37 -2.56 6.54
C LYS A 72 14.94 -3.24 5.25
N ALA A 73 15.82 -4.07 4.69
CA ALA A 73 15.49 -4.88 3.53
C ALA A 73 14.23 -5.74 3.77
N PRO A 74 13.32 -5.85 2.79
CA PRO A 74 12.07 -6.56 2.98
C PRO A 74 12.30 -8.07 3.04
N THR A 75 11.70 -8.72 4.04
CA THR A 75 11.74 -10.18 4.23
C THR A 75 10.39 -10.80 3.88
N ARG A 76 10.36 -12.11 3.60
CA ARG A 76 9.11 -12.83 3.32
C ARG A 76 8.14 -12.68 4.49
N VAL A 77 6.92 -12.26 4.17
CA VAL A 77 5.81 -12.16 5.14
C VAL A 77 4.86 -13.32 4.97
N GLY A 78 4.47 -13.57 3.73
CA GLY A 78 3.46 -14.56 3.39
C GLY A 78 3.10 -14.45 1.92
N TYR A 79 2.07 -15.17 1.52
CA TYR A 79 1.63 -15.24 0.13
C TYR A 79 0.12 -15.39 0.01
N PHE A 80 -0.41 -14.95 -1.12
CA PHE A 80 -1.75 -15.27 -1.57
C PHE A 80 -1.67 -16.44 -2.57
N PRO A 81 -2.33 -17.58 -2.30
CA PRO A 81 -2.35 -18.70 -3.21
C PRO A 81 -2.89 -18.31 -4.60
N ALA A 82 -2.28 -18.85 -5.65
CA ALA A 82 -2.68 -18.62 -7.04
C ALA A 82 -4.16 -18.94 -7.29
N SER A 83 -4.69 -19.95 -6.59
CA SER A 83 -6.09 -20.41 -6.68
C SER A 83 -7.12 -19.35 -6.29
N LEU A 84 -6.71 -18.29 -5.58
CA LEU A 84 -7.60 -17.16 -5.28
C LEU A 84 -7.89 -16.30 -6.50
N PHE A 85 -7.06 -16.37 -7.55
CA PHE A 85 -7.10 -15.45 -8.67
C PHE A 85 -7.53 -16.12 -9.98
N ASN A 86 -8.59 -15.60 -10.59
CA ASN A 86 -8.98 -16.00 -11.95
C ASN A 86 -8.17 -15.21 -12.99
N SER A 87 -8.17 -13.86 -12.89
CA SER A 87 -7.57 -12.94 -13.88
C SER A 87 -6.11 -12.55 -13.59
N LEU A 88 -5.70 -12.49 -12.31
CA LEU A 88 -4.31 -12.26 -11.90
C LEU A 88 -3.44 -13.53 -11.98
N SER A 89 -3.99 -14.63 -12.50
CA SER A 89 -3.30 -15.92 -12.66
C SER A 89 -2.18 -15.87 -13.69
N SER A 90 -2.20 -14.93 -14.64
CA SER A 90 -1.15 -14.74 -15.65
C SER A 90 -0.24 -13.56 -15.31
N LYS A 91 -0.80 -12.34 -15.25
CA LYS A 91 -0.11 -11.08 -14.93
C LYS A 91 -1.04 -10.08 -14.22
N ALA A 92 -0.46 -9.05 -13.60
CA ALA A 92 -1.22 -7.88 -13.19
C ALA A 92 -1.67 -7.09 -14.42
N THR A 93 -2.97 -6.76 -14.49
CA THR A 93 -3.54 -5.97 -15.61
C THR A 93 -3.81 -4.51 -15.23
N GLN A 94 -3.88 -4.22 -13.93
CA GLN A 94 -4.03 -2.88 -13.39
C GLN A 94 -3.31 -2.81 -12.04
N ILE A 95 -2.62 -1.70 -11.80
CA ILE A 95 -1.95 -1.40 -10.54
C ILE A 95 -2.57 -0.12 -10.00
N SER A 96 -2.86 -0.10 -8.71
CA SER A 96 -3.34 1.09 -8.01
C SER A 96 -2.58 1.19 -6.70
N ILE A 97 -2.06 2.38 -6.42
CA ILE A 97 -1.23 2.67 -5.26
C ILE A 97 -1.86 3.86 -4.56
N GLY A 98 -2.02 3.77 -3.24
CA GLY A 98 -2.65 4.83 -2.47
C GLY A 98 -2.87 4.45 -1.02
N GLY A 99 -3.80 5.15 -0.38
CA GLY A 99 -4.20 4.90 0.99
C GLY A 99 -5.67 5.26 1.19
N HIS A 100 -6.22 4.83 2.32
CA HIS A 100 -7.58 5.15 2.72
C HIS A 100 -7.60 5.58 4.18
N ALA A 101 -8.40 6.59 4.48
CA ALA A 101 -8.66 7.07 5.84
C ALA A 101 -10.16 6.92 6.10
N ARG A 102 -10.51 6.13 7.13
CA ARG A 102 -11.90 5.83 7.48
C ARG A 102 -12.10 6.00 8.96
N SER A 103 -13.19 6.66 9.32
CA SER A 103 -13.67 6.77 10.70
C SER A 103 -14.72 5.69 10.97
N THR A 104 -14.70 5.11 12.16
CA THR A 104 -15.71 4.11 12.60
C THR A 104 -16.98 4.76 13.16
N THR A 105 -16.92 6.03 13.55
CA THR A 105 -18.01 6.75 14.23
C THR A 105 -18.68 7.82 13.36
N ASN A 106 -18.34 7.91 12.07
CA ASN A 106 -18.89 8.85 11.07
C ASN A 106 -18.84 10.35 11.41
N THR A 107 -18.15 10.78 12.47
CA THR A 107 -18.18 12.19 12.90
C THR A 107 -16.93 12.99 12.53
N THR A 108 -15.77 12.35 12.45
CA THR A 108 -14.50 13.01 12.11
C THR A 108 -13.60 12.03 11.38
N ALA A 109 -13.21 12.36 10.15
CA ALA A 109 -12.26 11.58 9.37
C ALA A 109 -10.84 11.70 9.97
N PRO A 110 -10.09 10.60 10.13
CA PRO A 110 -8.78 10.65 10.79
C PRO A 110 -7.71 11.31 9.89
N PRO A 111 -6.61 11.82 10.45
CA PRO A 111 -5.49 12.30 9.66
C PRO A 111 -4.88 11.18 8.80
N MET A 112 -4.34 11.53 7.64
CA MET A 112 -3.64 10.61 6.74
C MET A 112 -2.16 10.98 6.65
N GLY A 113 -1.28 9.97 6.67
CA GLY A 113 0.16 10.17 6.61
C GLY A 113 0.66 10.94 7.84
N SER A 114 1.31 12.09 7.59
CA SER A 114 1.75 13.00 8.65
C SER A 114 0.70 14.03 9.09
N GLY A 115 -0.46 14.06 8.43
CA GLY A 115 -1.47 15.12 8.60
C GLY A 115 -1.22 16.37 7.74
N ALA A 116 -0.06 16.50 7.09
CA ALA A 116 0.20 17.61 6.17
C ALA A 116 -0.32 17.31 4.75
N PHE A 117 -0.80 18.34 4.06
CA PHE A 117 -1.16 18.24 2.65
C PHE A 117 0.07 18.01 1.77
N ALA A 118 -0.13 17.32 0.63
CA ALA A 118 0.86 17.02 -0.39
C ALA A 118 1.51 18.27 -1.01
N SER A 119 0.84 19.42 -0.93
CA SER A 119 1.38 20.73 -1.34
C SER A 119 2.55 21.21 -0.46
N ILE A 120 2.84 20.53 0.66
CA ILE A 120 4.00 20.78 1.51
C ILE A 120 4.89 19.52 1.57
N PRO A 121 5.66 19.19 0.51
CA PRO A 121 6.41 17.93 0.41
C PRO A 121 7.38 17.66 1.57
N SER A 122 7.94 18.71 2.18
CA SER A 122 8.84 18.57 3.33
C SER A 122 8.15 18.02 4.58
N LYS A 123 6.82 18.18 4.68
CA LYS A 123 6.00 17.72 5.82
C LYS A 123 5.07 16.56 5.46
N ALA A 124 4.70 16.39 4.20
CA ALA A 124 3.79 15.33 3.75
C ALA A 124 4.40 13.92 3.89
N ALA A 125 3.55 12.90 3.90
CA ALA A 125 3.99 11.53 3.71
C ALA A 125 4.23 11.28 2.21
N SER A 126 5.01 10.25 1.87
CA SER A 126 5.26 9.87 0.49
C SER A 126 5.29 8.36 0.31
N ILE A 127 4.98 7.94 -0.92
CA ILE A 127 5.32 6.62 -1.45
C ILE A 127 6.35 6.88 -2.54
N HIS A 128 7.49 6.21 -2.48
CA HIS A 128 8.62 6.42 -3.38
C HIS A 128 9.25 5.08 -3.75
N ASP A 129 10.19 5.10 -4.70
CA ASP A 129 10.76 3.90 -5.30
C ASP A 129 9.67 2.96 -5.81
N ILE A 130 8.76 3.50 -6.61
CA ILE A 130 7.67 2.75 -7.23
C ILE A 130 8.19 2.10 -8.52
N TRP A 131 8.43 0.79 -8.49
CA TRP A 131 8.97 0.03 -9.62
C TRP A 131 8.08 -1.15 -10.01
N LEU A 132 7.88 -1.33 -11.31
CA LEU A 132 7.32 -2.55 -11.89
C LEU A 132 8.44 -3.52 -12.21
N ILE A 133 8.38 -4.73 -11.64
CA ILE A 133 9.33 -5.82 -11.92
C ILE A 133 8.70 -6.74 -12.97
N HIS A 134 9.40 -6.92 -14.10
CA HIS A 134 8.98 -7.77 -15.21
C HIS A 134 9.42 -9.22 -15.00
N ASN A 135 8.83 -10.15 -15.77
CA ASN A 135 9.14 -11.58 -15.65
C ASN A 135 10.60 -11.93 -16.01
N ASP A 136 11.26 -11.10 -16.81
CA ASP A 136 12.68 -11.22 -17.16
C ASP A 136 13.62 -10.67 -16.06
N GLY A 137 13.05 -10.20 -14.94
CA GLY A 137 13.79 -9.59 -13.83
C GLY A 137 14.13 -8.12 -14.02
N ARG A 138 13.87 -7.54 -15.20
CA ARG A 138 14.05 -6.10 -15.43
C ARG A 138 13.05 -5.31 -14.57
N SER A 139 13.47 -4.14 -14.10
CA SER A 139 12.59 -3.22 -13.37
C SER A 139 12.44 -1.91 -14.12
N THR A 140 11.24 -1.36 -14.17
CA THR A 140 10.96 -0.05 -14.76
C THR A 140 10.25 0.84 -13.75
N PRO A 141 10.67 2.11 -13.59
CA PRO A 141 9.98 3.03 -12.70
C PRO A 141 8.57 3.31 -13.23
N ILE A 142 7.61 3.47 -12.33
CA ILE A 142 6.26 3.93 -12.65
C ILE A 142 6.29 5.45 -12.61
N ASP A 143 6.12 6.07 -13.76
CA ASP A 143 6.15 7.52 -13.93
C ASP A 143 4.94 7.97 -14.74
N ASN A 144 4.17 8.93 -14.20
CA ASN A 144 3.03 9.54 -14.90
C ASN A 144 1.97 8.53 -15.42
N ASP A 145 1.73 7.45 -14.67
CA ASP A 145 0.97 6.27 -15.12
C ASP A 145 -0.56 6.34 -14.91
N GLY A 146 -1.12 7.51 -14.56
CA GLY A 146 -2.58 7.67 -14.50
C GLY A 146 -3.10 8.80 -13.61
N PRO A 147 -4.43 8.98 -13.58
CA PRO A 147 -5.06 10.07 -12.84
C PRO A 147 -4.99 9.83 -11.33
N THR A 148 -4.47 10.83 -10.59
CA THR A 148 -4.61 10.88 -9.14
C THR A 148 -6.07 11.14 -8.77
N LYS A 149 -6.62 10.30 -7.88
CA LYS A 149 -7.99 10.46 -7.36
C LYS A 149 -7.95 10.74 -5.86
N VAL A 150 -8.66 11.78 -5.44
CA VAL A 150 -8.85 12.14 -4.03
C VAL A 150 -10.35 12.28 -3.80
N THR A 151 -10.90 11.50 -2.86
CA THR A 151 -12.34 11.46 -2.60
C THR A 151 -12.84 12.75 -1.95
N ASP A 152 -12.06 13.31 -1.01
CA ASP A 152 -12.36 14.59 -0.37
C ASP A 152 -11.09 15.47 -0.35
N GLY A 153 -11.04 16.43 -1.27
CA GLY A 153 -9.91 17.35 -1.43
C GLY A 153 -9.80 18.41 -0.34
N LYS A 154 -10.83 18.60 0.50
CA LYS A 154 -10.76 19.51 1.65
C LYS A 154 -10.02 18.87 2.81
N LEU A 155 -10.16 17.55 2.96
CA LEU A 155 -9.59 16.79 4.07
C LEU A 155 -8.24 16.16 3.72
N TYR A 156 -8.05 15.79 2.45
CA TYR A 156 -6.88 15.04 1.98
C TYR A 156 -6.37 15.57 0.64
N SER A 157 -5.15 15.20 0.32
CA SER A 157 -4.49 15.55 -0.95
C SER A 157 -3.50 14.47 -1.34
N ALA A 158 -3.27 14.33 -2.64
CA ALA A 158 -2.22 13.51 -3.21
C ALA A 158 -1.66 14.23 -4.45
N SER A 159 -0.34 14.20 -4.64
CA SER A 159 0.28 14.67 -5.87
C SER A 159 0.13 13.64 -6.99
N PRO A 160 0.36 14.02 -8.25
CA PRO A 160 0.68 13.08 -9.32
C PRO A 160 1.89 12.22 -8.97
N ILE A 161 2.01 11.07 -9.64
CA ILE A 161 3.22 10.25 -9.59
C ILE A 161 4.26 10.86 -10.54
N GLU A 162 5.37 11.30 -9.98
CA GLU A 162 6.51 11.84 -10.70
C GLU A 162 7.80 11.26 -10.12
N ARG A 163 8.72 10.80 -10.98
CA ARG A 163 10.01 10.19 -10.60
C ARG A 163 9.84 9.04 -9.61
N ALA A 164 8.93 8.12 -9.93
CA ALA A 164 8.58 6.95 -9.12
C ALA A 164 8.16 7.30 -7.68
N GLN A 165 7.58 8.49 -7.47
CA GLN A 165 7.15 8.97 -6.16
C GLN A 165 5.87 9.80 -6.25
N PHE A 166 5.09 9.81 -5.17
CA PHE A 166 4.09 10.84 -4.93
C PHE A 166 3.99 11.18 -3.44
N PHE A 167 3.50 12.37 -3.15
CA PHE A 167 3.21 12.86 -1.79
C PHE A 167 1.73 12.75 -1.50
N TYR A 168 1.37 12.44 -0.26
CA TYR A 168 -0.01 12.36 0.18
C TYR A 168 -0.14 12.74 1.65
N GLY A 169 -1.38 13.10 2.03
CA GLY A 169 -1.73 13.35 3.41
C GLY A 169 -2.84 14.38 3.55
N GLY A 170 -3.11 14.74 4.79
CA GLY A 170 -4.10 15.74 5.15
C GLY A 170 -4.57 15.55 6.58
N PRO A 171 -5.05 16.63 7.23
CA PRO A 171 -5.35 16.62 8.65
C PRO A 171 -6.58 15.77 9.00
N GLY A 172 -7.39 15.37 8.00
CA GLY A 172 -8.73 14.86 8.26
C GLY A 172 -9.63 15.98 8.78
N GLY A 173 -10.74 15.61 9.42
CA GLY A 173 -11.73 16.57 9.91
C GLY A 173 -13.17 16.19 9.53
N LYS A 174 -14.05 17.18 9.58
CA LYS A 174 -15.45 17.05 9.17
C LYS A 174 -15.57 17.48 7.70
N SER A 175 -16.19 16.65 6.88
CA SER A 175 -16.47 16.91 5.46
C SER A 175 -17.67 17.85 5.30
#